data_AF-A0A7S0BSP3-F1
#
_entry.id   AF-A0A7S0BSP3-F1
#
_cell.length_a   1.000
_cell.length_b   1.000
_cell.length_c   1.000
_cell.angle_alpha   90.00
_cell.angle_beta   90.00
_cell.angle_gamma   90.00
#
_symmetry.space_group_name_H-M   'P 1'
#
loop_
_entity.id
_entity.type
_entity.pdbx_description
1 polymer ?
#
loop_
_entity_poly.entity_id
_entity_poly.type
_entity_poly.pdbx_seq_one_letter_code
_entity_poly.pdbx_strand_id
1 'polypeptide(L)'
;RRGWIPTLTCYNSAMGAYARLKRPTDILRLMNTMRREDFAPDTTSYNKLIEAYLTQLRLAEALRVLHDMRKEEVVPNVATFHILMRSHVKLKDPSMFTALYMELLRQGLKPSGITTSILSQAASHDKSVLQQSEDLPIPLSVLECYSRLYDKEAVDLPKLYNQAVASIASAVTAPTWSNL
;
A
#
# COMPACT_ATOMS: atom_id res chain seq x y z
N ARG A 1 18.12 -40.48 -7.46
CA ARG A 1 17.20 -39.35 -7.77
C ARG A 1 17.95 -38.07 -7.46
N ARG A 2 18.30 -37.25 -8.46
CA ARG A 2 18.93 -35.94 -8.21
C ARG A 2 17.85 -35.03 -7.64
N GLY A 3 17.91 -34.73 -6.35
CA GLY A 3 17.01 -33.77 -5.71
C GLY A 3 17.25 -32.41 -6.32
N TRP A 4 16.22 -31.85 -6.96
CA TRP A 4 16.27 -30.47 -7.42
C TRP A 4 16.14 -29.60 -6.17
N ILE A 5 17.14 -28.77 -5.87
CA ILE A 5 17.09 -27.83 -4.75
C ILE A 5 16.40 -26.58 -5.28
N PRO A 6 15.14 -26.29 -4.88
CA PRO A 6 14.46 -25.11 -5.34
C PRO A 6 15.19 -23.86 -4.81
N THR A 7 15.43 -22.89 -5.68
CA THR A 7 15.98 -21.59 -5.26
C THR A 7 14.84 -20.64 -4.88
N LEU A 8 15.17 -19.56 -4.16
CA LEU A 8 14.22 -18.48 -3.83
C LEU A 8 13.49 -17.93 -5.07
N THR A 9 14.19 -17.88 -6.22
CA THR A 9 13.60 -17.43 -7.50
C THR A 9 12.54 -18.38 -8.03
N CYS A 10 12.67 -19.70 -7.80
CA CYS A 10 11.65 -20.69 -8.15
C CYS A 10 10.39 -20.50 -7.32
N TYR A 11 10.54 -20.31 -6.01
CA TYR A 11 9.43 -20.04 -5.11
C TYR A 11 8.68 -18.76 -5.50
N ASN A 12 9.40 -17.66 -5.70
CA ASN A 12 8.79 -16.38 -6.09
C ASN A 12 8.06 -16.45 -7.44
N SER A 13 8.59 -17.23 -8.39
CA SER A 13 7.96 -17.46 -9.70
C SER A 13 6.67 -18.28 -9.56
N ALA A 14 6.71 -19.37 -8.78
CA ALA A 14 5.54 -20.22 -8.52
C ALA A 14 4.45 -19.45 -7.76
N MET A 15 4.82 -18.71 -6.72
CA MET A 15 3.89 -17.82 -6.01
C MET A 15 3.29 -16.76 -6.93
N GLY A 16 4.08 -16.19 -7.85
CA GLY A 16 3.59 -15.26 -8.86
C GLY A 16 2.54 -15.89 -9.79
N ALA A 17 2.72 -17.16 -10.17
CA ALA A 17 1.72 -17.89 -10.95
C ALA A 17 0.44 -18.14 -10.14
N TYR A 18 0.55 -18.59 -8.89
CA TYR A 18 -0.62 -18.81 -8.03
C TYR A 18 -1.37 -17.53 -7.68
N ALA A 19 -0.67 -16.39 -7.55
CA ALA A 19 -1.31 -15.09 -7.33
C ALA A 19 -2.19 -14.70 -8.54
N ARG A 20 -1.69 -14.88 -9.77
CA ARG A 20 -2.48 -14.64 -11.00
C ARG A 20 -3.68 -15.58 -11.12
N LEU A 21 -3.54 -16.82 -10.64
CA LEU A 21 -4.63 -17.80 -10.58
C LEU A 21 -5.57 -17.58 -9.40
N LYS A 22 -5.36 -16.54 -8.59
CA LYS A 22 -6.13 -16.25 -7.37
C LYS A 22 -6.19 -17.46 -6.44
N ARG A 23 -5.03 -18.08 -6.16
CA ARG A 23 -4.91 -19.28 -5.32
C ARG A 23 -4.09 -18.99 -4.05
N PRO A 24 -4.63 -18.22 -3.09
CA PRO A 24 -3.88 -17.82 -1.89
C PRO A 24 -3.47 -19.00 -1.01
N THR A 25 -4.28 -20.07 -0.97
CA THR A 25 -3.96 -21.30 -0.24
C THR A 25 -2.69 -21.97 -0.73
N ASP A 26 -2.43 -21.94 -2.04
CA ASP A 26 -1.24 -22.55 -2.63
C ASP A 26 0.00 -21.69 -2.41
N ILE A 27 -0.14 -20.36 -2.43
CA ILE A 27 0.92 -19.43 -2.02
C ILE A 27 1.31 -19.69 -0.57
N LEU A 28 0.33 -19.81 0.33
CA LEU A 28 0.58 -20.09 1.76
C LEU A 28 1.25 -21.46 1.97
N ARG A 29 0.87 -22.47 1.18
CA ARG A 29 1.56 -23.78 1.17
C ARG A 29 3.02 -23.64 0.75
N LEU A 30 3.30 -22.88 -0.31
CA LEU A 30 4.68 -22.61 -0.74
C LEU A 30 5.49 -21.87 0.32
N MET A 31 4.92 -20.85 0.98
CA MET A 31 5.60 -20.15 2.07
C MET A 31 5.92 -21.09 3.23
N ASN A 32 5.03 -22.03 3.55
CA ASN A 32 5.29 -23.05 4.57
C ASN A 32 6.35 -24.07 4.14
N THR A 33 6.49 -24.36 2.86
CA THR A 33 7.59 -25.19 2.34
C THR A 33 8.91 -24.43 2.41
N MET A 34 8.93 -23.15 2.01
CA MET A 34 10.12 -22.28 2.15
C MET A 34 10.66 -22.30 3.58
N ARG A 35 9.78 -22.05 4.57
CA ARG A 35 10.17 -22.07 5.98
C ARG A 35 10.73 -23.42 6.44
N ARG A 36 10.25 -24.54 5.89
CA ARG A 36 10.76 -25.89 6.20
C ARG A 36 12.09 -26.21 5.53
N GLU A 37 12.40 -25.52 4.45
CA GLU A 37 13.66 -25.62 3.72
C GLU A 37 14.63 -24.49 4.10
N ASP A 38 14.43 -23.86 5.26
CA ASP A 38 15.24 -22.76 5.81
C ASP A 38 15.32 -21.51 4.91
N PHE A 39 14.34 -21.31 4.04
CA PHE A 39 14.14 -20.08 3.29
C PHE A 39 13.11 -19.17 3.97
N ALA A 40 13.49 -17.96 4.31
CA ALA A 40 12.58 -16.96 4.87
C ALA A 40 11.71 -16.32 3.75
N PRO A 41 10.37 -16.30 3.89
CA PRO A 41 9.53 -15.49 3.03
C PRO A 41 9.86 -14.00 3.17
N ASP A 42 9.94 -13.31 2.05
CA ASP A 42 10.27 -11.89 1.99
C ASP A 42 9.02 -11.01 1.78
N THR A 43 9.20 -9.68 1.77
CA THR A 43 8.13 -8.72 1.48
C THR A 43 7.39 -9.03 0.17
N THR A 44 8.10 -9.54 -0.84
CA THR A 44 7.52 -9.92 -2.13
C THR A 44 6.55 -11.11 -1.99
N SER A 45 6.93 -12.11 -1.21
CA SER A 45 6.12 -13.30 -0.91
C SER A 45 4.81 -12.91 -0.20
N TYR A 46 4.92 -12.07 0.83
CA TYR A 46 3.77 -11.53 1.57
C TYR A 46 2.84 -10.69 0.69
N ASN A 47 3.40 -9.78 -0.10
CA ASN A 47 2.61 -8.93 -1.02
C ASN A 47 1.78 -9.76 -2.00
N LYS A 48 2.34 -10.85 -2.55
CA LYS A 48 1.60 -11.77 -3.43
C LYS A 48 0.44 -12.45 -2.71
N LEU A 49 0.64 -12.86 -1.46
CA LEU A 49 -0.41 -13.52 -0.68
C LEU A 49 -1.54 -12.53 -0.34
N ILE A 50 -1.20 -11.31 0.10
CA ILE A 50 -2.15 -10.22 0.36
C ILE A 50 -2.97 -9.93 -0.90
N GLU A 51 -2.31 -9.72 -2.04
CA GLU A 51 -2.98 -9.45 -3.32
C GLU A 51 -3.92 -10.60 -3.71
N ALA A 52 -3.49 -11.85 -3.55
CA ALA A 52 -4.32 -13.01 -3.86
C ALA A 52 -5.59 -13.09 -2.99
N TYR A 53 -5.53 -12.73 -1.70
CA TYR A 53 -6.72 -12.65 -0.86
C TYR A 53 -7.64 -11.50 -1.25
N LEU A 54 -7.09 -10.32 -1.53
CA LEU A 54 -7.88 -9.15 -1.93
C LEU A 54 -8.59 -9.35 -3.28
N THR A 55 -7.97 -10.06 -4.23
CA THR A 55 -8.62 -10.41 -5.51
C THR A 55 -9.79 -11.38 -5.36
N GLN A 56 -9.91 -12.04 -4.21
CA GLN A 56 -11.06 -12.86 -3.80
C GLN A 56 -12.01 -12.11 -2.85
N LEU A 57 -11.81 -10.81 -2.61
CA LEU A 57 -12.57 -9.99 -1.64
C LEU A 57 -12.45 -10.50 -0.18
N ARG A 58 -11.37 -11.21 0.13
CA ARG A 58 -11.10 -11.79 1.46
C ARG A 58 -10.22 -10.85 2.29
N LEU A 59 -10.81 -9.72 2.68
CA LEU A 59 -10.09 -8.64 3.36
C LEU A 59 -9.55 -9.05 4.74
N ALA A 60 -10.33 -9.79 5.52
CA ALA A 60 -9.92 -10.22 6.86
C ALA A 60 -8.63 -11.05 6.81
N GLU A 61 -8.52 -11.97 5.86
CA GLU A 61 -7.33 -12.78 5.66
C GLU A 61 -6.15 -11.95 5.15
N ALA A 62 -6.39 -10.98 4.26
CA ALA A 62 -5.34 -10.07 3.80
C ALA A 62 -4.74 -9.24 4.95
N LEU A 63 -5.60 -8.73 5.86
CA LEU A 63 -5.16 -7.98 7.05
C LEU A 63 -4.43 -8.88 8.06
N ARG A 64 -4.87 -10.14 8.22
CA ARG A 64 -4.14 -11.11 9.04
C ARG A 64 -2.74 -11.39 8.48
N VAL A 65 -2.61 -11.52 7.15
CA VAL A 65 -1.31 -11.70 6.51
C VAL A 65 -0.41 -10.46 6.71
N LEU A 66 -0.96 -9.24 6.66
CA LEU A 66 -0.20 -8.03 7.00
C LEU A 66 0.27 -8.02 8.46
N HIS A 67 -0.56 -8.52 9.38
CA HIS A 67 -0.19 -8.67 10.78
C HIS A 67 0.92 -9.73 10.96
N ASP A 68 0.78 -10.90 10.31
CA ASP A 68 1.77 -11.97 10.34
C ASP A 68 3.12 -11.50 9.77
N MET A 69 3.09 -10.72 8.68
CA MET A 69 4.26 -10.09 8.08
C MET A 69 5.04 -9.24 9.11
N ARG A 70 4.33 -8.37 9.86
CA ARG A 70 4.95 -7.55 10.91
C ARG A 70 5.46 -8.39 12.08
N LYS A 71 4.75 -9.45 12.45
CA LYS A 71 5.14 -10.37 13.53
C LYS A 71 6.40 -11.17 13.20
N GLU A 72 6.60 -11.48 11.93
CA GLU A 72 7.84 -12.09 11.41
C GLU A 72 8.93 -11.05 11.09
N GLU A 73 8.79 -9.82 11.58
CA GLU A 73 9.75 -8.70 11.38
C GLU A 73 10.00 -8.35 9.90
N VAL A 74 9.11 -8.76 9.00
CA VAL A 74 9.15 -8.39 7.59
C VAL A 74 8.48 -7.03 7.44
N VAL A 75 9.23 -6.02 7.00
CA VAL A 75 8.76 -4.64 6.94
C VAL A 75 7.84 -4.41 5.72
N PRO A 76 6.59 -3.96 5.91
CA PRO A 76 5.72 -3.51 4.82
C PRO A 76 6.37 -2.37 4.04
N ASN A 77 6.27 -2.39 2.71
CA ASN A 77 6.82 -1.34 1.88
C ASN A 77 5.71 -0.59 1.12
N VAL A 78 6.12 0.40 0.33
CA VAL A 78 5.22 1.21 -0.51
C VAL A 78 4.30 0.33 -1.36
N ALA A 79 4.80 -0.79 -1.91
CA ALA A 79 4.00 -1.69 -2.73
C ALA A 79 2.92 -2.43 -1.91
N THR A 80 3.22 -2.81 -0.65
CA THR A 80 2.24 -3.40 0.28
C THR A 80 1.05 -2.45 0.48
N PHE A 81 1.32 -1.17 0.75
CA PHE A 81 0.28 -0.16 0.92
C PHE A 81 -0.48 0.12 -0.38
N HIS A 82 0.19 0.15 -1.53
CA HIS A 82 -0.50 0.31 -2.82
C HIS A 82 -1.50 -0.80 -3.11
N ILE A 83 -1.16 -2.04 -2.76
CA ILE A 83 -2.05 -3.21 -2.91
C ILE A 83 -3.32 -3.01 -2.06
N LEU A 84 -3.15 -2.66 -0.78
CA LEU A 84 -4.26 -2.44 0.15
C LEU A 84 -5.12 -1.22 -0.24
N MET A 85 -4.49 -0.09 -0.56
CA MET A 85 -5.21 1.11 -0.99
C MET A 85 -6.05 0.84 -2.24
N ARG A 86 -5.49 0.17 -3.26
CA ARG A 86 -6.25 -0.20 -4.47
C ARG A 86 -7.44 -1.11 -4.18
N SER A 87 -7.35 -2.02 -3.22
CA SER A 87 -8.50 -2.84 -2.85
C SER A 87 -9.59 -2.01 -2.19
N HIS A 88 -9.24 -1.07 -1.31
CA HIS A 88 -10.24 -0.22 -0.66
C HIS A 88 -10.90 0.78 -1.60
N VAL A 89 -10.21 1.22 -2.67
CA VAL A 89 -10.84 1.97 -3.78
C VAL A 89 -11.93 1.14 -4.46
N LYS A 90 -11.71 -0.17 -4.68
CA LYS A 90 -12.70 -1.07 -5.29
C LYS A 90 -13.86 -1.40 -4.35
N LEU A 91 -13.58 -1.49 -3.05
CA LEU A 91 -14.57 -1.73 -2.00
C LEU A 91 -15.39 -0.47 -1.65
N LYS A 92 -15.04 0.70 -2.22
CA LYS A 92 -15.65 1.99 -1.91
C LYS A 92 -15.61 2.31 -0.41
N ASP A 93 -14.47 2.01 0.22
CA ASP A 93 -14.22 2.27 1.63
C ASP A 93 -13.20 3.41 1.79
N PRO A 94 -13.66 4.68 1.78
CA PRO A 94 -12.79 5.85 1.85
C PRO A 94 -12.10 5.97 3.21
N SER A 95 -12.73 5.51 4.29
CA SER A 95 -12.19 5.66 5.64
C SER A 95 -10.93 4.81 5.83
N MET A 96 -10.98 3.53 5.42
CA MET A 96 -9.81 2.66 5.50
C MET A 96 -8.73 3.06 4.50
N PHE A 97 -9.13 3.56 3.33
CA PHE A 97 -8.20 4.10 2.36
C PHE A 97 -7.37 5.25 2.95
N THR A 98 -8.02 6.23 3.59
CA THR A 98 -7.35 7.37 4.24
C THR A 98 -6.42 6.90 5.36
N ALA A 99 -6.87 5.94 6.19
CA ALA A 99 -6.05 5.37 7.26
C ALA A 99 -4.77 4.69 6.73
N LEU A 100 -4.86 3.91 5.65
CA LEU A 100 -3.70 3.27 5.01
C LEU A 100 -2.72 4.28 4.41
N TYR A 101 -3.23 5.36 3.83
CA TYR A 101 -2.40 6.42 3.31
C TYR A 101 -1.67 7.18 4.43
N MET A 102 -2.35 7.47 5.54
CA MET A 102 -1.72 8.09 6.71
C MET A 102 -0.66 7.19 7.34
N GLU A 103 -0.90 5.88 7.40
CA GLU A 103 0.10 4.92 7.87
C GLU A 103 1.33 4.89 6.95
N LEU A 104 1.15 4.91 5.63
CA LEU A 104 2.26 5.01 4.67
C LEU A 104 3.14 6.24 4.98
N LEU A 105 2.51 7.39 5.24
CA LEU A 105 3.22 8.62 5.58
C LEU A 105 3.91 8.56 6.95
N ARG A 106 3.22 8.01 7.98
CA ARG A 106 3.79 7.83 9.32
C ARG A 106 5.01 6.92 9.33
N GLN A 107 5.06 5.95 8.43
CA GLN A 107 6.23 5.07 8.25
C GLN A 107 7.38 5.74 7.47
N GLY A 108 7.25 7.02 7.11
CA GLY A 108 8.26 7.76 6.35
C GLY A 108 8.37 7.30 4.89
N LEU A 109 7.41 6.50 4.41
CA LEU A 109 7.40 6.02 3.04
C LEU A 109 6.93 7.15 2.12
N LYS A 110 7.72 7.46 1.09
CA LYS A 110 7.41 8.56 0.18
C LYS A 110 6.32 8.13 -0.81
N PRO A 111 5.21 8.90 -0.94
CA PRO A 111 4.25 8.69 -2.01
C PRO A 111 4.93 8.77 -3.38
N SER A 112 4.85 7.69 -4.18
CA SER A 112 5.29 7.68 -5.57
C SER A 112 4.16 8.05 -6.55
N GLY A 113 4.47 8.17 -7.84
CA GLY A 113 3.46 8.41 -8.90
C GLY A 113 2.37 7.34 -8.98
N ILE A 114 2.60 6.14 -8.44
CA ILE A 114 1.54 5.13 -8.30
C ILE A 114 0.54 5.55 -7.21
N THR A 115 1.03 6.07 -6.10
CA THR A 115 0.19 6.59 -5.00
C THR A 115 -0.71 7.71 -5.48
N THR A 116 -0.18 8.62 -6.30
CA THR A 116 -0.94 9.74 -6.86
C THR A 116 -2.04 9.25 -7.80
N SER A 117 -1.76 8.27 -8.66
CA SER A 117 -2.78 7.63 -9.51
C SER A 117 -3.89 6.97 -8.69
N ILE A 118 -3.52 6.28 -7.60
CA ILE A 118 -4.47 5.63 -6.70
C ILE A 118 -5.35 6.66 -5.97
N LEU A 119 -4.76 7.76 -5.50
CA LEU A 119 -5.48 8.87 -4.87
C LEU A 119 -6.49 9.51 -5.82
N SER A 120 -6.11 9.79 -7.07
CA SER A 120 -7.02 10.33 -8.08
C SER A 120 -8.19 9.38 -8.36
N GLN A 121 -7.92 8.07 -8.43
CA GLN A 121 -8.97 7.07 -8.60
C GLN A 121 -9.91 7.03 -7.40
N ALA A 122 -9.39 7.07 -6.18
CA ALA A 122 -10.20 7.12 -4.95
C ALA A 122 -11.11 8.36 -4.92
N ALA A 123 -10.54 9.54 -5.21
CA ALA A 123 -11.25 10.82 -5.22
C ALA A 123 -12.37 10.90 -6.27
N SER A 124 -12.23 10.17 -7.40
CA SER A 124 -13.29 10.09 -8.41
C SER A 124 -14.54 9.36 -7.93
N HIS A 125 -14.39 8.41 -6.99
CA HIS A 125 -15.50 7.67 -6.40
C HIS A 125 -16.07 8.35 -5.15
N ASP A 126 -15.21 8.94 -4.32
CA ASP A 126 -15.62 9.61 -3.09
C ASP A 126 -14.70 10.81 -2.80
N LYS A 127 -15.28 12.01 -2.83
CA LYS A 127 -14.56 13.27 -2.59
C LYS A 127 -14.16 13.44 -1.11
N SER A 128 -14.77 12.70 -0.18
CA SER A 128 -14.46 12.77 1.26
C SER A 128 -13.04 12.28 1.59
N VAL A 129 -12.46 11.43 0.73
CA VAL A 129 -11.04 11.04 0.79
C VAL A 129 -10.12 12.27 0.75
N LEU A 130 -10.57 13.35 0.10
CA LEU A 130 -9.87 14.63 0.04
C LEU A 130 -10.32 15.63 1.11
N GLN A 131 -11.40 15.37 1.86
CA GLN A 131 -11.90 16.27 2.91
C GLN A 131 -11.45 15.83 4.31
N GLN A 132 -11.24 14.54 4.54
CA GLN A 132 -10.56 14.00 5.73
C GLN A 132 -9.05 14.33 5.73
N SER A 133 -8.63 15.24 4.85
CA SER A 133 -7.27 15.60 4.52
C SER A 133 -6.79 16.87 5.23
N GLU A 134 -7.54 17.42 6.18
CA GLU A 134 -7.08 18.60 6.96
C GLU A 134 -5.67 18.37 7.56
N ASP A 135 -5.26 17.11 7.72
CA ASP A 135 -3.91 16.69 8.14
C ASP A 135 -3.09 15.88 7.09
N LEU A 136 -3.62 15.59 5.89
CA LEU A 136 -2.90 14.80 4.88
C LEU A 136 -1.97 15.70 4.04
N PRO A 137 -0.65 15.45 3.99
CA PRO A 137 0.22 16.04 2.99
C PRO A 137 -0.08 15.43 1.61
N ILE A 138 -1.03 16.01 0.88
CA ILE A 138 -1.35 15.63 -0.50
C ILE A 138 -0.19 16.06 -1.42
N PRO A 139 0.42 15.17 -2.23
CA PRO A 139 1.47 15.55 -3.15
C PRO A 139 0.97 16.60 -4.15
N LEU A 140 1.76 17.65 -4.39
CA LEU A 140 1.42 18.75 -5.30
C LEU A 140 0.93 18.28 -6.68
N SER A 141 1.53 17.22 -7.22
CA SER A 141 1.12 16.60 -8.48
C SER A 141 -0.33 16.09 -8.49
N VAL A 142 -0.87 15.69 -7.33
CA VAL A 142 -2.27 15.26 -7.18
C VAL A 142 -3.19 16.48 -7.21
N LEU A 143 -2.82 17.56 -6.51
CA LEU A 143 -3.56 18.82 -6.54
C LEU A 143 -3.58 19.44 -7.95
N GLU A 144 -2.45 19.41 -8.66
CA GLU A 144 -2.35 19.88 -10.05
C GLU A 144 -3.13 19.01 -11.05
N CYS A 145 -3.12 17.68 -10.86
CA CYS A 145 -3.93 16.77 -11.67
C CYS A 145 -5.42 17.01 -11.42
N TYR A 146 -5.79 17.31 -10.17
CA TYR A 146 -7.15 17.62 -9.75
C TYR A 146 -7.64 18.97 -10.31
N SER A 147 -6.82 20.03 -10.25
CA SER A 147 -7.16 21.36 -10.79
C SER A 147 -7.36 21.35 -12.31
N ARG A 148 -6.83 20.35 -13.01
CA ARG A 148 -7.05 20.14 -14.45
C ARG A 148 -8.31 19.31 -14.74
N LEU A 149 -8.77 18.50 -13.79
CA LEU A 149 -9.89 17.57 -13.96
C LEU A 149 -11.22 18.13 -13.44
N TYR A 150 -11.19 19.08 -12.49
CA TYR A 150 -12.40 19.60 -11.84
C TYR A 150 -12.41 21.12 -11.75
N ASP A 151 -13.59 21.70 -11.94
CA ASP A 151 -13.84 23.14 -11.92
C ASP A 151 -13.43 23.79 -10.60
N LYS A 152 -12.89 25.02 -10.70
CA LYS A 152 -12.21 25.77 -9.62
C LYS A 152 -13.08 26.11 -8.39
N GLU A 153 -14.37 25.79 -8.40
CA GLU A 153 -15.35 26.28 -7.42
C GLU A 153 -15.70 25.29 -6.29
N ALA A 154 -15.34 24.00 -6.40
CA ALA A 154 -15.78 22.99 -5.43
C ALA A 154 -14.81 22.76 -4.24
N VAL A 155 -13.56 23.20 -4.36
CA VAL A 155 -12.48 22.90 -3.42
C VAL A 155 -11.55 24.11 -3.36
N ASP A 156 -11.32 24.67 -2.15
CA ASP A 156 -10.40 25.79 -1.93
C ASP A 156 -8.94 25.31 -2.08
N LEU A 157 -8.54 25.09 -3.33
CA LEU A 157 -7.23 24.59 -3.76
C LEU A 157 -6.06 25.42 -3.20
N PRO A 158 -6.11 26.76 -3.16
CA PRO A 158 -5.06 27.56 -2.50
C PRO A 158 -4.91 27.26 -1.01
N LYS A 159 -6.02 27.05 -0.28
CA LYS A 159 -5.99 26.69 1.13
C LYS A 159 -5.38 25.30 1.35
N LEU A 160 -5.82 24.30 0.59
CA LEU A 160 -5.29 22.92 0.65
C LEU A 160 -3.82 22.85 0.23
N TYR A 161 -3.42 23.63 -0.78
CA TYR A 161 -2.03 23.76 -1.21
C TYR A 161 -1.15 24.34 -0.10
N ASN A 162 -1.56 25.46 0.50
CA ASN A 162 -0.80 26.10 1.57
C ASN A 162 -0.76 25.24 2.86
N GLN A 163 -1.83 24.51 3.16
CA GLN A 163 -1.88 23.55 4.27
C GLN A 163 -0.99 22.32 4.01
N ALA A 164 -0.99 21.76 2.81
CA ALA A 164 -0.12 20.63 2.45
C ALA A 164 1.36 21.04 2.53
N VAL A 165 1.72 22.22 2.02
CA VAL A 165 3.09 22.75 2.12
C VAL A 165 3.47 22.99 3.58
N ALA A 166 2.57 23.52 4.42
CA ALA A 166 2.82 23.74 5.84
C ALA A 166 2.94 22.43 6.65
N SER A 167 2.15 21.40 6.33
CA SER A 167 2.17 20.10 7.00
C SER A 167 3.39 19.26 6.60
N ILE A 168 3.83 19.37 5.33
CA ILE A 168 5.12 18.81 4.89
C ILE A 168 6.27 19.55 5.57
N ALA A 169 6.23 20.88 5.63
CA ALA A 169 7.26 21.67 6.29
C ALA A 169 7.34 21.34 7.79
N SER A 170 6.22 21.22 8.50
CA SER A 170 6.19 20.87 9.93
C SER A 170 6.68 19.44 10.19
N ALA A 171 6.28 18.47 9.36
CA ALA A 171 6.76 17.09 9.43
C ALA A 171 8.25 16.93 9.10
N VAL A 172 8.80 17.82 8.26
CA VAL A 172 10.24 17.86 7.92
C VAL A 172 11.05 18.62 8.97
N THR A 173 10.47 19.62 9.64
CA THR A 173 11.14 20.40 10.71
C THR A 173 11.07 19.76 12.10
N ALA A 174 10.31 18.67 12.28
CA ALA A 174 10.34 17.90 13.52
C ALA A 174 11.76 17.31 13.71
N PRO A 175 12.45 17.63 14.82
CA PRO A 175 13.84 17.21 14.99
C PRO A 175 13.90 15.74 15.36
N THR A 176 14.04 14.86 14.37
CA THR A 176 14.92 13.67 14.41
C THR A 176 15.13 13.12 13.00
N TRP A 177 16.02 13.76 12.25
CA TRP A 177 16.76 13.17 11.14
C TRP A 177 18.25 13.50 11.35
N SER A 178 18.86 12.96 12.42
CA SER A 178 20.33 12.94 12.60
C SER A 178 20.82 12.40 13.95
N ASN A 179 20.05 11.63 14.73
CA ASN A 179 20.60 10.80 15.82
C ASN A 179 19.57 9.80 16.34
N LEU A 180 19.64 8.58 15.81
CA LEU A 180 19.59 7.26 16.46
C LEU A 180 19.44 6.19 15.38
#